data_AF-A0A485BF60-F1
#
_entry.id   AF-A0A485BF60-F1
#
_cell.length_a   1.000
_cell.length_b   1.000
_cell.length_c   1.000
_cell.angle_alpha   90.00
_cell.angle_beta   90.00
_cell.angle_gamma   90.00
#
_symmetry.space_group_name_H-M   'P 1'
#
loop_
_entity.id
_entity.type
_entity.pdbx_description
1 polymer ?
#
loop_
_entity_poly.entity_id
_entity_poly.type
_entity_poly.pdbx_seq_one_letter_code
_entity_poly.pdbx_strand_id
1 'polypeptide(L)'
;MGYVVEVLRGANNQRIREMAHDKLPVYGIGREQSHEHWVSVIRQLIHLGLVTQNIAQHSALQLTEAARPVLRGEVPLQLAVPRIVALKPKAMQKSFGGNYDRKLFAKLRKLRKAIADEENIPPYVVFNDATLIEMAEQSPMTAGEMLSVNGVGTRKLERFGKEFMALIRAHIDGEDE
;
A
#
# COMPACT_ATOMS: atom_id res chain seq x y z
N MET A 1 -0.92 -3.49 14.88
CA MET A 1 -0.12 -2.24 14.81
C MET A 1 -0.77 -1.16 13.95
N GLY A 2 -1.02 -1.39 12.65
CA GLY A 2 -1.56 -0.36 11.74
C GLY A 2 -2.86 0.31 12.21
N TYR A 3 -3.83 -0.47 12.71
CA TYR A 3 -5.09 0.07 13.23
C TYR A 3 -4.92 1.08 14.38
N VAL A 4 -4.00 0.83 15.31
CA VAL A 4 -3.73 1.75 16.43
C VAL A 4 -3.13 3.06 15.90
N VAL A 5 -2.25 3.00 14.91
CA VAL A 5 -1.70 4.18 14.25
C VAL A 5 -2.79 4.96 13.51
N GLU A 6 -3.72 4.28 12.85
CA GLU A 6 -4.86 4.90 12.19
C GLU A 6 -5.76 5.65 13.19
N VAL A 7 -6.05 5.08 14.36
CA VAL A 7 -6.81 5.74 15.43
C VAL A 7 -6.06 6.99 15.94
N LEU A 8 -4.78 6.86 16.29
CA LEU A 8 -3.97 8.00 16.78
C LEU A 8 -3.89 9.15 15.78
N ARG A 9 -3.82 8.83 14.47
CA ARG A 9 -3.75 9.82 13.40
C ARG A 9 -5.11 10.37 12.96
N GLY A 10 -6.21 9.82 13.47
CA GLY A 10 -7.55 10.26 13.08
C GLY A 10 -7.92 9.84 11.66
N ALA A 11 -7.49 8.65 11.21
CA ALA A 11 -7.82 8.16 9.88
C ALA A 11 -9.33 7.90 9.77
N ASN A 12 -9.91 8.26 8.62
CA ASN A 12 -11.32 8.01 8.33
C ASN A 12 -11.48 6.59 7.76
N ASN A 13 -11.48 5.59 8.63
CA ASN A 13 -11.65 4.18 8.28
C ASN A 13 -13.04 3.69 8.70
N GLN A 14 -13.71 2.94 7.83
CA GLN A 14 -15.00 2.32 8.10
C GLN A 14 -15.01 1.50 9.40
N ARG A 15 -13.96 0.69 9.63
CA ARG A 15 -13.81 -0.13 10.83
C ARG A 15 -13.72 0.70 12.12
N ILE A 16 -13.07 1.88 12.05
CA ILE A 16 -12.96 2.78 13.21
C ILE A 16 -14.34 3.30 13.62
N ARG A 17 -15.16 3.67 12.64
CA ARG A 17 -16.54 4.15 12.87
C ARG A 17 -17.45 3.05 13.39
N GLU A 18 -17.37 1.85 12.83
CA GLU A 18 -18.15 0.68 13.28
C GLU A 18 -17.85 0.31 14.74
N MET A 19 -16.58 0.43 15.14
CA MET A 19 -16.14 0.19 16.52
C MET A 19 -16.31 1.42 17.43
N ALA A 20 -16.84 2.53 16.92
CA ALA A 20 -16.97 3.82 17.62
C ALA A 20 -15.67 4.37 18.22
N HIS A 21 -14.51 3.99 17.64
CA HIS A 21 -13.20 4.45 18.11
C HIS A 21 -12.87 5.89 17.68
N ASP A 22 -13.65 6.44 16.74
CA ASP A 22 -13.63 7.86 16.36
C ASP A 22 -14.10 8.78 17.49
N LYS A 23 -14.83 8.26 18.48
CA LYS A 23 -15.33 9.02 19.64
C LYS A 23 -14.37 9.03 20.83
N LEU A 24 -13.25 8.30 20.76
CA LEU A 24 -12.29 8.24 21.86
C LEU A 24 -11.48 9.54 21.94
N PRO A 25 -11.12 10.02 23.15
CA PRO A 25 -10.31 11.23 23.32
C PRO A 25 -8.93 11.16 22.64
N VAL A 26 -8.42 9.94 22.45
CA VAL A 26 -7.13 9.67 21.80
C VAL A 26 -7.21 9.66 20.27
N TYR A 27 -8.42 9.71 19.69
CA TYR A 27 -8.60 9.71 18.24
C TYR A 27 -8.10 11.04 17.66
N GLY A 28 -7.14 10.96 16.72
CA GLY A 28 -6.58 12.13 16.06
C GLY A 28 -5.62 12.97 16.90
N ILE A 29 -5.30 12.58 18.14
CA ILE A 29 -4.35 13.30 19.01
C ILE A 29 -2.96 13.43 18.37
N GLY A 30 -2.60 12.48 17.49
CA GLY A 30 -1.33 12.39 16.81
C GLY A 30 -1.35 12.77 15.34
N ARG A 31 -2.36 13.50 14.88
CA ARG A 31 -2.55 13.83 13.44
C ARG A 31 -1.39 14.61 12.80
N GLU A 32 -0.66 15.37 13.61
CA GLU A 32 0.45 16.23 13.14
C GLU A 32 1.69 15.41 12.76
N GLN A 33 1.80 14.18 13.28
CA GLN A 33 2.92 13.30 13.03
C GLN A 33 2.61 12.28 11.92
N SER A 34 3.66 11.87 11.20
CA SER A 34 3.53 10.92 10.09
C SER A 34 3.15 9.51 10.58
N HIS A 35 2.63 8.67 9.67
CA HIS A 35 2.40 7.26 9.98
C HIS A 35 3.71 6.55 10.41
N GLU A 36 4.82 6.84 9.74
CA GLU A 36 6.11 6.25 10.04
C GLU A 36 6.66 6.66 11.41
N HIS A 37 6.39 7.91 11.82
CA HIS A 37 6.71 8.39 13.16
C HIS A 37 6.04 7.50 14.22
N TRP A 38 4.72 7.31 14.14
CA TRP A 38 3.98 6.48 15.11
C TRP A 38 4.39 5.02 15.07
N VAL A 39 4.69 4.47 13.88
CA VAL A 39 5.23 3.12 13.76
C VAL A 39 6.58 2.99 14.47
N SER A 40 7.46 3.98 14.32
CA SER A 40 8.75 4.01 14.99
C SER A 40 8.60 4.11 16.51
N VAL A 41 7.72 5.00 17.00
CA VAL A 41 7.42 5.13 18.44
C VAL A 41 6.95 3.80 19.02
N ILE A 42 5.94 3.16 18.41
CA ILE A 42 5.43 1.86 18.90
C ILE A 42 6.52 0.79 18.86
N ARG A 43 7.37 0.76 17.83
CA ARG A 43 8.47 -0.20 17.75
C ARG A 43 9.50 0.00 18.88
N GLN A 44 9.79 1.25 19.22
CA GLN A 44 10.66 1.56 20.36
C GLN A 44 10.02 1.15 21.69
N LEU A 45 8.71 1.38 21.87
CA LEU A 45 7.99 0.90 23.06
C LEU A 45 8.00 -0.62 23.19
N ILE A 46 7.93 -1.34 22.06
CA ILE A 46 8.07 -2.80 22.04
C ILE A 46 9.49 -3.20 22.44
N HIS A 47 10.50 -2.55 21.88
CA HIS A 47 11.91 -2.84 22.18
C HIS A 47 12.27 -2.58 23.65
N LEU A 48 11.69 -1.52 24.25
CA LEU A 48 11.85 -1.19 25.66
C LEU A 48 11.00 -2.10 26.58
N GLY A 49 10.18 -3.00 26.03
CA GLY A 49 9.35 -3.91 26.80
C GLY A 49 8.10 -3.30 27.44
N LEU A 50 7.73 -2.06 27.09
CA LEU A 50 6.49 -1.43 27.55
C LEU A 50 5.25 -1.98 26.82
N VAL A 51 5.45 -2.42 25.58
CA VAL A 51 4.39 -2.98 24.73
C VAL A 51 4.84 -4.35 24.25
N THR A 52 3.95 -5.33 24.24
CA THR A 52 4.18 -6.62 23.59
C THR A 52 3.29 -6.78 22.39
N GLN A 53 3.74 -7.61 21.45
CA GLN A 53 2.95 -8.00 20.29
C GLN A 53 2.53 -9.45 20.43
N ASN A 54 1.23 -9.68 20.63
CA ASN A 54 0.69 -11.02 20.80
C ASN A 54 0.47 -11.66 19.43
N ILE A 55 1.39 -12.53 19.02
CA ILE A 55 1.35 -13.21 17.72
C ILE A 55 0.09 -14.08 17.57
N ALA A 56 -0.36 -14.71 18.66
CA ALA A 56 -1.57 -15.55 18.66
C ALA A 56 -2.87 -14.75 18.47
N GLN A 57 -2.86 -13.45 18.79
CA GLN A 57 -4.01 -12.56 18.63
C GLN A 57 -3.80 -11.55 17.48
N HIS A 58 -3.44 -12.05 16.29
CA HIS A 58 -3.23 -11.22 15.10
C HIS A 58 -2.25 -10.06 15.33
N SER A 59 -1.19 -10.30 16.10
CA SER A 59 -0.20 -9.27 16.44
C SER A 59 -0.81 -8.05 17.14
N ALA A 60 -1.80 -8.28 18.00
CA ALA A 60 -2.39 -7.28 18.88
C ALA A 60 -1.33 -6.66 19.79
N LEU A 61 -1.41 -5.35 19.98
CA LEU A 61 -0.52 -4.63 20.90
C LEU A 61 -1.11 -4.72 22.31
N GLN A 62 -0.33 -5.20 23.26
CA GLN A 62 -0.72 -5.31 24.67
C GLN A 62 0.27 -4.54 25.53
N LEU A 63 -0.23 -3.91 26.60
CA LEU A 63 0.61 -3.20 27.56
C LEU A 63 1.22 -4.19 28.56
N THR A 64 2.44 -3.93 28.98
CA THR A 64 3.09 -4.65 30.10
C THR A 64 3.01 -3.82 31.38
N GLU A 65 3.36 -4.41 32.52
CA GLU A 65 3.46 -3.67 33.79
C GLU A 65 4.47 -2.51 33.72
N ALA A 66 5.50 -2.62 32.88
CA ALA A 66 6.49 -1.56 32.67
C ALA A 66 5.90 -0.30 32.02
N ALA A 67 4.73 -0.38 31.36
CA ALA A 67 4.07 0.78 30.78
C ALA A 67 3.38 1.67 31.83
N ARG A 68 3.03 1.13 33.01
CA ARG A 68 2.18 1.81 33.99
C ARG A 68 2.80 3.12 34.52
N PRO A 69 4.07 3.18 34.95
CA PRO A 69 4.68 4.42 35.46
C PRO A 69 4.81 5.49 34.37
N VAL A 70 5.10 5.08 33.13
CA VAL A 70 5.21 5.99 31.98
C VAL A 70 3.85 6.56 31.60
N LEU A 71 2.80 5.73 31.56
CA LEU A 71 1.45 6.18 31.21
C LEU A 71 0.87 7.15 32.25
N ARG A 72 1.27 7.03 33.52
CA ARG A 72 0.90 7.95 34.60
C ARG A 72 1.75 9.22 34.63
N GLY A 73 2.82 9.30 33.82
CA GLY A 73 3.75 10.42 33.82
C GLY A 73 4.70 10.45 35.02
N GLU A 74 4.85 9.34 35.74
CA GLU A 74 5.75 9.22 36.90
C GLU A 74 7.23 9.11 36.46
N VAL A 75 7.47 8.53 35.28
CA VAL A 75 8.82 8.33 34.72
C VAL A 75 8.92 9.02 33.35
N PRO A 76 9.94 9.88 33.13
CA PRO A 76 10.17 10.47 31.82
C PRO A 76 10.64 9.42 30.82
N LEU A 77 10.07 9.44 29.62
CA LEU A 77 10.46 8.56 28.51
C LEU A 77 11.15 9.38 27.43
N GLN A 78 12.42 9.07 27.17
CA GLN A 78 13.15 9.59 26.02
C GLN A 78 13.15 8.54 24.90
N LEU A 79 12.74 8.95 23.71
CA LEU A 79 12.76 8.11 22.52
C LEU A 79 13.73 8.67 21.51
N ALA A 80 14.34 7.78 20.74
CA ALA A 80 15.12 8.18 19.59
C ALA A 80 14.18 8.84 18.58
N VAL A 81 14.56 10.04 18.09
CA VAL A 81 13.87 10.63 16.94
C VAL A 81 13.96 9.61 15.81
N PRO A 82 12.82 9.17 15.25
CA PRO A 82 12.83 8.25 14.13
C PRO A 82 13.76 8.82 13.08
N ARG A 83 14.76 8.05 12.64
CA ARG A 83 15.45 8.38 11.40
C ARG A 83 14.36 8.29 10.34
N ILE A 84 13.78 9.44 10.00
CA ILE A 84 12.96 9.59 8.82
C ILE A 84 13.97 9.42 7.69
N VAL A 85 14.29 8.15 7.38
CA VAL A 85 14.56 7.80 6.00
C VAL A 85 13.36 8.38 5.30
N ALA A 86 13.58 9.41 4.49
CA ALA A 86 12.60 9.87 3.53
C ALA A 86 12.33 8.67 2.61
N LEU A 87 11.53 7.73 3.11
CA LEU A 87 10.80 6.79 2.30
C LEU A 87 9.90 7.72 1.51
N LYS A 88 10.33 7.96 0.27
CA LYS A 88 9.59 8.74 -0.72
C LYS A 88 8.10 8.47 -0.48
N PRO A 89 7.29 9.53 -0.31
CA PRO A 89 5.92 9.39 0.14
C PRO A 89 5.28 8.21 -0.57
N LYS A 90 4.81 7.24 0.22
CA LYS A 90 4.07 6.08 -0.28
C LYS A 90 2.96 6.68 -1.14
N ALA A 91 3.13 6.57 -2.44
CA ALA A 91 2.40 7.38 -3.38
C ALA A 91 0.91 7.08 -3.23
N MET A 92 0.24 7.94 -2.48
CA MET A 92 -1.18 8.20 -2.62
C MET A 92 -1.32 8.60 -4.07
N GLN A 93 -1.76 7.66 -4.92
CA GLN A 93 -1.90 7.86 -6.37
C GLN A 93 -0.67 8.57 -6.94
N LYS A 94 0.43 7.82 -7.20
CA LYS A 94 1.50 8.39 -8.03
C LYS A 94 0.79 8.87 -9.29
N SER A 95 0.63 10.17 -9.43
CA SER A 95 0.59 10.81 -10.73
C SER A 95 1.96 10.47 -11.30
N PHE A 96 2.05 9.31 -11.95
CA PHE A 96 3.25 8.93 -12.65
C PHE A 96 3.39 10.04 -13.71
N GLY A 97 4.40 10.89 -13.52
CA GLY A 97 4.70 12.01 -14.41
C GLY A 97 5.48 11.55 -15.64
N GLY A 98 5.13 10.38 -16.18
CA GLY A 98 5.67 9.84 -17.43
C GLY A 98 4.78 10.25 -18.60
N ASN A 99 5.36 10.29 -19.79
CA ASN A 99 4.66 10.53 -21.05
C ASN A 99 3.97 9.24 -21.53
N TYR A 100 3.12 8.65 -20.68
CA TYR A 100 2.35 7.44 -21.00
C TYR A 100 0.87 7.77 -21.21
N ASP A 101 0.18 6.96 -22.01
CA ASP A 101 -1.24 7.14 -22.23
C ASP A 101 -2.04 6.81 -20.97
N ARG A 102 -2.64 7.84 -20.36
CA ARG A 102 -3.44 7.71 -19.13
C ARG A 102 -4.72 6.91 -19.34
N LYS A 103 -5.33 6.99 -20.52
CA LYS A 103 -6.54 6.22 -20.86
C LYS A 103 -6.18 4.75 -21.01
N LEU A 104 -5.09 4.44 -21.73
CA LEU A 104 -4.58 3.08 -21.85
C LEU A 104 -4.24 2.49 -20.47
N PHE A 105 -3.51 3.23 -19.64
CA PHE A 105 -3.17 2.79 -18.29
C PHE A 105 -4.39 2.45 -17.44
N ALA A 106 -5.46 3.27 -17.50
CA ALA A 106 -6.71 2.98 -16.80
C ALA A 106 -7.38 1.70 -17.32
N LYS A 107 -7.39 1.48 -18.64
CA LYS A 107 -7.89 0.25 -19.27
C LYS A 107 -7.09 -0.98 -18.80
N LEU A 108 -5.76 -0.92 -18.85
CA LEU A 108 -4.85 -1.98 -18.41
C LEU A 108 -5.05 -2.33 -16.92
N ARG A 109 -5.26 -1.33 -16.07
CA ARG A 109 -5.53 -1.53 -14.64
C ARG A 109 -6.86 -2.25 -14.41
N LYS A 110 -7.89 -1.94 -15.23
CA LYS A 110 -9.20 -2.60 -15.19
C LYS A 110 -9.10 -4.05 -15.64
N LEU A 111 -8.41 -4.33 -16.75
CA LEU A 111 -8.17 -5.68 -17.25
C LEU A 111 -7.43 -6.53 -16.22
N ARG A 112 -6.35 -5.99 -15.64
CA ARG A 112 -5.60 -6.67 -14.57
C ARG A 112 -6.49 -7.08 -13.40
N LYS A 113 -7.39 -6.18 -12.98
CA LYS A 113 -8.31 -6.48 -11.89
C LYS A 113 -9.27 -7.60 -12.27
N ALA A 114 -9.85 -7.57 -13.46
CA ALA A 114 -10.76 -8.61 -13.93
C ALA A 114 -10.10 -9.99 -13.92
N ILE A 115 -8.90 -10.12 -14.51
CA ILE A 115 -8.13 -11.37 -14.52
C ILE A 115 -7.80 -11.83 -13.10
N ALA A 116 -7.40 -10.90 -12.23
CA ALA A 116 -7.05 -11.21 -10.85
C ALA A 116 -8.26 -11.72 -10.04
N ASP A 117 -9.42 -11.10 -10.24
CA ASP A 117 -10.68 -11.50 -9.61
C ASP A 117 -11.14 -12.88 -10.15
N GLU A 118 -11.01 -13.14 -11.45
CA GLU A 118 -11.35 -14.43 -12.09
C GLU A 118 -10.46 -15.59 -11.61
N GLU A 119 -9.15 -15.35 -11.54
CA GLU A 119 -8.17 -16.33 -11.08
C GLU A 119 -8.06 -16.41 -9.55
N ASN A 120 -8.82 -15.57 -8.82
CA ASN A 120 -8.77 -15.42 -7.36
C ASN A 120 -7.33 -15.20 -6.81
N ILE A 121 -6.55 -14.38 -7.51
CA ILE A 121 -5.18 -14.01 -7.14
C ILE A 121 -5.06 -12.51 -6.88
N PRO A 122 -4.10 -12.04 -6.08
CA PRO A 122 -3.88 -10.61 -5.92
C PRO A 122 -3.46 -9.93 -7.26
N PRO A 123 -3.97 -8.73 -7.60
CA PRO A 123 -3.73 -8.10 -8.91
C PRO A 123 -2.25 -7.90 -9.28
N TYR A 124 -1.38 -7.63 -8.30
CA TYR A 124 0.05 -7.45 -8.54
C TYR A 124 0.75 -8.72 -9.04
N VAL A 125 0.15 -9.91 -8.87
CA VAL A 125 0.66 -11.18 -9.37
C VAL A 125 0.57 -11.26 -10.89
N VAL A 126 -0.49 -10.67 -11.48
CA VAL A 126 -0.66 -10.52 -12.93
C VAL A 126 0.45 -9.58 -13.45
N PHE A 127 0.33 -8.28 -13.15
CA PHE A 127 1.38 -7.29 -13.42
C PHE A 127 1.41 -6.22 -12.33
N ASN A 128 2.61 -5.74 -11.97
CA ASN A 128 2.72 -4.62 -11.04
C ASN A 128 2.37 -3.30 -11.75
N ASP A 129 2.13 -2.22 -11.00
CA ASP A 129 1.77 -0.91 -11.60
C ASP A 129 2.89 -0.36 -12.51
N ALA A 130 4.16 -0.63 -12.23
CA ALA A 130 5.29 -0.16 -13.04
C ALA A 130 5.29 -0.80 -14.44
N THR A 131 5.05 -2.12 -14.51
CA THR A 131 4.91 -2.86 -15.76
C THR A 131 3.73 -2.33 -16.58
N LEU A 132 2.58 -2.02 -15.96
CA LEU A 132 1.43 -1.46 -16.67
C LEU A 132 1.70 -0.06 -17.25
N ILE A 133 2.54 0.74 -16.58
CA ILE A 133 2.93 2.06 -17.07
C ILE A 133 3.84 1.91 -18.26
N GLU A 134 4.84 1.05 -18.16
CA GLU A 134 5.77 0.80 -19.26
C GLU A 134 5.04 0.22 -20.49
N MET A 135 4.03 -0.62 -20.29
CA MET A 135 3.11 -1.03 -21.35
C MET A 135 2.34 0.15 -21.95
N ALA A 136 1.87 1.10 -21.13
CA ALA A 136 1.18 2.30 -21.61
C ALA A 136 2.11 3.32 -22.28
N GLU A 137 3.42 3.22 -22.04
CA GLU A 137 4.49 4.04 -22.62
C GLU A 137 4.94 3.47 -23.98
N GLN A 138 5.19 2.16 -24.04
CA GLN A 138 5.74 1.47 -25.21
C GLN A 138 4.65 0.90 -26.14
N SER A 139 3.43 0.73 -25.64
CA SER A 139 2.30 0.12 -26.34
C SER A 139 2.65 -1.17 -27.11
N PRO A 140 3.21 -2.19 -26.43
CA PRO A 140 3.65 -3.43 -27.08
C PRO A 140 2.47 -4.18 -27.70
N MET A 141 2.58 -4.54 -28.97
CA MET A 141 1.57 -5.25 -29.75
C MET A 141 1.99 -6.67 -30.15
N THR A 142 3.25 -7.01 -29.94
CA THR A 142 3.83 -8.31 -30.26
C THR A 142 4.42 -8.99 -29.03
N ALA A 143 4.57 -10.31 -29.10
CA ALA A 143 5.18 -11.11 -28.04
C ALA A 143 6.61 -10.65 -27.70
N GLY A 144 7.39 -10.25 -28.71
CA GLY A 144 8.77 -9.76 -28.52
C GLY A 144 8.83 -8.40 -27.83
N GLU A 145 7.93 -7.48 -28.19
CA GLU A 145 7.81 -6.18 -27.53
C GLU A 145 7.34 -6.34 -26.08
N MET A 146 6.37 -7.22 -25.83
CA MET A 146 5.91 -7.53 -24.48
C MET A 146 7.03 -8.07 -23.59
N LEU A 147 7.93 -8.92 -24.11
CA LEU A 147 9.09 -9.41 -23.36
C LEU A 147 10.14 -8.33 -23.08
N SER A 148 10.10 -7.22 -23.82
CA SER A 148 10.99 -6.07 -23.62
C SER A 148 10.53 -5.18 -22.47
N VAL A 149 9.28 -5.33 -22.01
CA VAL A 149 8.72 -4.61 -20.86
C VAL A 149 9.22 -5.21 -19.54
N ASN A 150 9.73 -4.37 -18.63
CA ASN A 150 10.22 -4.84 -17.35
C ASN A 150 9.11 -5.45 -16.48
N GLY A 151 9.33 -6.69 -16.06
CA GLY A 151 8.38 -7.46 -15.25
C GLY A 151 7.45 -8.37 -16.06
N VAL A 152 7.61 -8.43 -17.38
CA VAL A 152 7.00 -9.45 -18.26
C VAL A 152 8.02 -10.55 -18.53
N GLY A 153 7.83 -11.71 -17.89
CA GLY A 153 8.57 -12.94 -18.23
C GLY A 153 7.76 -13.84 -19.17
N THR A 154 8.41 -14.84 -19.76
CA THR A 154 7.78 -15.84 -20.65
C THR A 154 6.50 -16.44 -20.08
N ARG A 155 6.53 -16.88 -18.81
CA ARG A 155 5.36 -17.45 -18.12
C ARG A 155 4.19 -16.48 -17.99
N LYS A 156 4.46 -15.19 -17.78
CA LYS A 156 3.41 -14.16 -17.70
C LYS A 156 2.88 -13.79 -19.08
N LEU A 157 3.75 -13.77 -20.07
CA LEU A 157 3.37 -13.57 -21.47
C LEU A 157 2.43 -14.68 -21.95
N GLU A 158 2.76 -15.94 -21.68
CA GLU A 158 1.93 -17.09 -22.05
C GLU A 158 0.56 -17.04 -21.37
N ARG A 159 0.52 -16.69 -20.08
CA ARG A 159 -0.72 -16.67 -19.30
C ARG A 159 -1.61 -15.46 -19.58
N PHE A 160 -1.03 -14.27 -19.65
CA PHE A 160 -1.79 -13.01 -19.65
C PHE A 160 -1.53 -12.16 -20.89
N GLY A 161 -0.46 -12.41 -21.64
CA GLY A 161 0.01 -11.51 -22.70
C GLY A 161 -1.01 -11.30 -23.81
N LYS A 162 -1.77 -12.33 -24.18
CA LYS A 162 -2.76 -12.25 -25.28
C LYS A 162 -3.83 -11.19 -25.02
N GLU A 163 -4.40 -11.17 -23.82
CA GLU A 163 -5.46 -10.22 -23.44
C GLU A 163 -4.94 -8.79 -23.35
N PHE A 164 -3.73 -8.61 -22.79
CA PHE A 164 -3.12 -7.29 -22.69
C PHE A 164 -2.75 -6.72 -24.06
N MET A 165 -2.16 -7.52 -24.96
CA MET A 165 -1.86 -7.09 -26.33
C MET A 165 -3.13 -6.76 -27.13
N ALA A 166 -4.21 -7.53 -26.94
CA ALA A 166 -5.48 -7.24 -27.59
C ALA A 166 -6.06 -5.89 -27.13
N LEU A 167 -6.02 -5.60 -25.82
CA LEU A 167 -6.47 -4.32 -25.28
C LEU A 167 -5.64 -3.14 -25.78
N ILE A 168 -4.32 -3.29 -25.86
CA ILE A 168 -3.40 -2.26 -26.37
C ILE A 168 -3.70 -1.97 -27.84
N ARG A 169 -3.91 -3.02 -28.64
CA ARG A 169 -4.26 -2.89 -30.05
C ARG A 169 -5.57 -2.15 -30.25
N ALA A 170 -6.63 -2.58 -29.57
CA ALA A 170 -7.94 -1.92 -29.63
C ALA A 170 -7.88 -0.44 -29.23
N HIS A 171 -7.03 -0.11 -28.26
CA HIS A 171 -6.84 1.27 -27.84
C HIS A 171 -6.16 2.15 -28.91
N ILE A 172 -5.22 1.59 -29.68
CA ILE A 172 -4.50 2.32 -30.74
C ILE A 172 -5.32 2.42 -32.02
N ASP A 173 -6.05 1.37 -32.36
CA ASP A 173 -6.91 1.33 -33.55
C ASP A 173 -8.16 2.22 -33.40
N GLY A 174 -8.41 2.76 -32.20
CA GLY A 174 -9.50 3.69 -31.93
C GLY A 174 -10.88 3.02 -31.92
N GLU A 175 -10.95 1.69 -31.86
CA GLU A 175 -12.19 0.90 -31.92
C GLU A 175 -13.08 1.00 -30.66
N ASP A 176 -12.75 1.90 -29.72
CA ASP A 176 -13.45 2.10 -28.45
C ASP A 176 -13.91 3.57 -28.29
N GLU A 177 -14.69 4.10 -29.24
CA GLU A 177 -15.61 5.24 -29.03
C GLU A 177 -17.05 4.76 -28.77
#